data_AF-A0A0A7I8H7-F1
#
_entry.id   AF-A0A0A7I8H7-F1
#
_cell.length_a   1.000
_cell.length_b   1.000
_cell.length_c   1.000
_cell.angle_alpha   90.00
_cell.angle_beta   90.00
_cell.angle_gamma   90.00
#
_symmetry.space_group_name_H-M   'P 1'
#
loop_
_entity.id
_entity.type
_entity.pdbx_description
1 polymer ?
#
loop_
_entity_poly.entity_id
_entity_poly.type
_entity_poly.pdbx_seq_one_letter_code
_entity_poly.pdbx_strand_id
1 'polypeptide(L)' 'MVNGKTAIGWLIGHHQTTTDKKIDIVNNPNEYSPDPRYIVDLVEKVIHVSVKTVDIVNGLPQLNEKKTQPIY' A
#
# COMPACT_ATOMS: atom_id res chain seq x y z
N MET A 1 -4.40 0.28 7.06
CA MET A 1 -2.94 0.14 7.27
C MET A 1 -2.48 -1.11 6.53
N VAL A 2 -1.33 -1.08 5.87
CA VAL A 2 -0.72 -2.22 5.16
C VAL A 2 0.64 -2.48 5.81
N ASN A 3 0.80 -3.67 6.40
CA ASN A 3 2.03 -4.10 7.08
C ASN A 3 2.59 -3.05 8.07
N GLY A 4 1.73 -2.49 8.92
CA GLY A 4 2.13 -1.49 9.93
C GLY A 4 2.39 -0.06 9.41
N LYS A 5 2.24 0.20 8.10
CA LYS A 5 2.34 1.55 7.50
C LYS A 5 1.00 1.99 6.88
N THR A 6 0.81 3.29 6.67
CA THR A 6 -0.29 3.77 5.80
C THR A 6 0.00 3.38 4.35
N ALA A 7 -1.02 3.25 3.51
CA ALA A 7 -0.81 2.91 2.09
C ALA A 7 0.08 3.96 1.40
N ILE A 8 -0.12 5.24 1.72
CA ILE A 8 0.73 6.34 1.25
C ILE A 8 2.14 6.28 1.84
N GLY A 9 2.28 5.96 3.12
CA GLY A 9 3.59 5.81 3.76
C GLY A 9 4.41 4.66 3.18
N TRP A 10 3.75 3.57 2.75
CA TRP A 10 4.40 2.51 2.00
C TRP A 10 4.87 3.00 0.62
N LEU A 11 4.01 3.73 -0.10
CA LEU A 11 4.31 4.25 -1.43
C LEU A 11 5.53 5.20 -1.43
N ILE A 12 5.54 6.16 -0.49
CA ILE A 12 6.64 7.13 -0.31
C ILE A 12 7.97 6.41 -0.01
N GLY A 13 7.95 5.39 0.86
CA GLY A 13 9.16 4.66 1.21
C GLY A 13 9.76 3.85 0.04
N HIS A 14 8.94 3.45 -0.93
CA HIS A 14 9.35 2.64 -2.07
C HIS A 14 9.71 3.48 -3.30
N HIS A 15 9.00 4.57 -3.57
CA HIS A 15 9.19 5.42 -4.75
C HIS A 15 10.07 6.64 -4.43
N GLN A 16 11.28 6.36 -3.96
CA GLN A 16 12.32 7.35 -3.74
C GLN A 16 13.61 6.89 -4.43
N THR A 17 14.38 7.83 -4.96
CA THR A 17 15.69 7.50 -5.53
C THR A 17 16.64 7.08 -4.41
N THR A 18 17.21 5.89 -4.52
CA THR A 18 18.20 5.37 -3.57
C THR A 18 19.43 4.87 -4.31
N THR A 19 20.56 4.80 -3.62
CA THR A 19 21.81 4.25 -4.17
C THR A 19 22.33 3.18 -3.23
N ASP A 20 22.51 1.96 -3.74
CA ASP A 20 23.19 0.91 -2.99
C ASP A 20 24.70 1.16 -3.02
N LYS A 21 25.24 1.63 -1.90
CA LYS A 21 26.66 1.99 -1.76
C LYS A 21 27.61 0.79 -1.92
N LYS A 22 27.14 -0.45 -1.77
CA LYS A 22 27.99 -1.64 -1.88
C LYS A 22 28.32 -1.98 -3.33
N ILE A 23 27.41 -1.68 -4.25
CA ILE A 23 27.47 -2.07 -5.66
C ILE A 23 27.32 -0.89 -6.62
N ASP A 24 27.18 0.32 -6.08
CA ASP A 24 27.04 1.60 -6.78
C ASP A 24 25.88 1.63 -7.80
N ILE A 25 24.80 0.90 -7.50
CA ILE A 25 23.60 0.87 -8.34
C ILE A 25 22.59 1.89 -7.81
N VAL A 26 22.17 2.80 -8.69
CA VAL A 26 21.08 3.75 -8.43
C VAL A 26 19.75 3.07 -8.74
N ASN A 27 18.86 3.03 -7.76
CA ASN A 27 17.46 2.68 -7.92
C ASN A 27 16.66 3.97 -8.10
N ASN A 28 16.34 4.31 -9.34
CA ASN A 28 15.55 5.49 -9.68
C ASN A 28 14.14 5.06 -10.12
N PRO A 29 13.09 5.31 -9.31
CA PRO A 29 11.73 4.88 -9.63
C PRO A 29 11.16 5.55 -10.88
N ASN A 30 11.72 6.69 -11.31
CA ASN A 30 11.29 7.37 -12.54
C ASN A 30 11.70 6.60 -13.81
N GLU A 31 12.58 5.61 -13.72
CA GLU A 31 13.00 4.78 -14.86
C GLU A 31 12.05 3.60 -15.11
N TYR A 32 11.11 3.33 -14.20
CA TYR A 32 10.17 2.22 -14.33
C TYR A 32 9.17 2.39 -15.49
N SER A 33 8.71 3.62 -15.72
CA SER A 33 7.65 3.93 -16.69
C SER A 33 8.10 5.04 -17.63
N PRO A 34 7.78 4.96 -18.94
CA PRO A 34 8.02 6.06 -19.87
C PRO A 34 7.07 7.25 -19.64
N ASP A 35 5.97 7.05 -18.90
CA ASP A 35 5.04 8.11 -18.54
C ASP A 35 5.57 8.89 -17.32
N PRO A 36 5.94 10.17 -17.46
CA PRO A 36 6.45 10.98 -16.35
C PRO A 36 5.41 11.22 -15.24
N ARG A 37 4.12 11.01 -15.51
CA ARG A 37 3.06 11.15 -14.52
C ARG A 37 2.81 9.88 -13.71
N TYR A 38 3.44 8.76 -14.05
CA TYR A 38 3.15 7.45 -13.46
C TYR A 38 3.06 7.46 -11.93
N ILE A 39 4.05 8.04 -11.25
CA ILE A 39 4.10 8.07 -9.78
C ILE A 39 2.99 8.96 -9.21
N VAL A 40 2.71 10.11 -9.84
CA VAL A 40 1.64 11.03 -9.41
C VAL A 40 0.27 10.38 -9.55
N ASP A 41 0.02 9.75 -10.69
CA ASP A 41 -1.24 9.07 -10.96
C ASP A 41 -1.39 7.80 -10.08
N LEU A 42 -0.27 7.16 -9.71
CA LEU A 42 -0.27 6.07 -8.73
C LEU A 42 -0.65 6.56 -7.33
N VAL A 43 -0.16 7.72 -6.88
CA VAL A 43 -0.58 8.34 -5.62
C VAL A 43 -2.09 8.56 -5.61
N GLU A 44 -2.65 9.15 -6.68
CA GLU A 44 -4.10 9.37 -6.81
C GLU A 44 -4.90 8.06 -6.69
N LYS A 45 -4.48 7.02 -7.42
CA LYS A 45 -5.09 5.69 -7.37
C LYS A 45 -5.04 5.07 -5.97
N VAL A 46 -3.89 5.19 -5.27
CA VAL A 46 -3.73 4.65 -3.92
C VAL A 46 -4.65 5.37 -2.92
N ILE A 47 -4.80 6.69 -3.04
CA ILE A 47 -5.76 7.45 -2.21
C ILE A 47 -7.18 6.93 -2.47
N HIS A 48 -7.57 6.84 -3.75
CA HIS A 48 -8.90 6.38 -4.12
C HIS A 48 -9.22 4.98 -3.59
N VAL A 49 -8.32 4.01 -3.82
CA VAL A 49 -8.48 2.64 -3.34
C VAL A 49 -8.52 2.59 -1.81
N SER A 50 -7.73 3.41 -1.12
CA SER A 50 -7.72 3.45 0.34
C SER A 50 -9.09 3.88 0.91
N VAL A 51 -9.69 4.94 0.34
CA VAL A 51 -11.02 5.41 0.76
C VAL A 51 -12.08 4.36 0.43
N LYS A 52 -12.08 3.82 -0.78
CA LYS A 52 -13.04 2.78 -1.19
C LYS A 52 -12.96 1.52 -0.36
N THR A 53 -11.76 1.15 0.08
CA THR A 53 -11.57 -0.01 0.96
C THR A 53 -12.22 0.23 2.32
N VAL A 54 -12.11 1.44 2.88
CA VAL A 54 -12.80 1.79 4.13
C VAL A 54 -14.31 1.72 3.97
N ASP A 55 -14.86 2.25 2.87
CA ASP A 55 -16.29 2.18 2.57
C ASP A 55 -16.77 0.71 2.51
N ILE A 56 -16.03 -0.16 1.82
CA ILE A 56 -16.36 -1.59 1.70
C ILE A 56 -16.31 -2.27 3.07
N VAL A 57 -15.25 -2.04 3.85
CA VAL A 57 -15.08 -2.64 5.18
C VAL A 57 -16.21 -2.22 6.12
N ASN A 58 -16.60 -0.95 6.08
CA ASN A 58 -17.72 -0.44 6.87
C ASN A 58 -19.08 -1.02 6.42
N GLY A 59 -19.18 -1.47 5.17
CA GLY A 59 -20.36 -2.12 4.61
C GLY A 59 -20.42 -3.63 4.85
N LEU A 60 -19.41 -4.25 5.49
CA LEU A 60 -19.43 -5.68 5.78
C LEU A 60 -20.48 -6.01 6.88
N PRO A 61 -21.16 -7.16 6.78
CA PRO A 61 -22.06 -7.62 7.84
C PRO A 61 -21.28 -7.93 9.13
N GLN A 62 -21.99 -7.93 10.26
CA GLN A 62 -21.41 -8.36 11.52
C GLN A 62 -20.83 -9.78 11.41
N LEU A 63 -19.68 -9.97 12.04
CA LEU A 63 -19.01 -11.26 12.07
C LEU A 63 -19.80 -12.23 12.94
N ASN A 64 -20.42 -13.22 12.31
CA ASN A 64 -21.21 -14.26 12.97
C ASN A 64 -20.36 -15.52 13.16
N GLU A 65 -19.47 -15.50 14.16
CA GLU A 65 -18.67 -16.67 14.51
C GLU A 65 -19.52 -17.73 15.20
N LYS A 66 -19.34 -19.01 14.86
CA LYS A 66 -19.89 -20.12 15.65
C LYS A 66 -19.16 -20.11 17.00
N LYS A 67 -19.90 -20.07 18.11
CA LYS A 67 -19.33 -20.22 19.45
C LYS A 67 -18.57 -21.55 19.54
N THR A 68 -17.25 -21.50 19.59
CA THR A 68 -16.44 -22.67 19.94
C THR A 68 -16.59 -22.91 21.44
N GLN A 69 -17.10 -24.08 21.82
CA GLN A 69 -17.15 -24.48 23.23
C GLN A 69 -15.70 -24.66 23.74
N PRO A 70 -15.33 -24.10 24.89
CA PRO A 70 -13.99 -24.31 25.45
C PRO A 70 -13.81 -25.80 25.75
N ILE A 71 -12.77 -26.38 25.18
CA ILE A 71 -12.29 -27.73 25.49
C ILE A 71 -11.55 -27.64 26.82
N TYR A 72 -12.14 -28.21 27.88
CA TYR A 72 -11.51 -28.44 29.18
C TYR A 72 -10.76 -29.77 29.17
#